data_AF-A0A2P2DFI7-F1
#
_entry.id   AF-A0A2P2DFI7-F1
#
_cell.length_a   1.000
_cell.length_b   1.000
_cell.length_c   1.000
_cell.angle_alpha   90.00
_cell.angle_beta   90.00
_cell.angle_gamma   90.00
#
_symmetry.space_group_name_H-M   'P 1'
#
loop_
_entity.id
_entity.type
_entity.pdbx_description
1 polymer ?
#
loop_
_entity_poly.entity_id
_entity_poly.type
_entity_poly.pdbx_seq_one_letter_code
_entity_poly.pdbx_strand_id
1 'polypeptide(L)'
;MMGCFLRDVEVCRKQGRKLYWKMQNLLWKDSNKVNFLLYLDLKESNKIVEDYIEESKHKQYENILLDRKGQLTNGLSKGEVYIRIYNKSGKLISFSYQSQIEETLIQEVYEILKKEI
;
A
#
# COMPACT_ATOMS: atom_id res chain seq x y z
N MET A 1 2.22 -4.11 2.36
CA MET A 1 1.17 -3.16 2.79
C MET A 1 1.65 -1.74 2.54
N MET A 2 0.80 -0.89 1.97
CA MET A 2 1.08 0.53 1.70
C MET A 2 0.02 1.40 2.37
N GLY A 3 0.43 2.55 2.92
CA GLY A 3 -0.46 3.48 3.61
C GLY A 3 -0.21 4.94 3.31
N CYS A 4 -1.25 5.74 3.46
CA CYS A 4 -1.20 7.20 3.37
C CYS A 4 -2.41 7.83 4.05
N PHE A 5 -2.31 9.14 4.27
CA PHE A 5 -3.44 9.95 4.65
C PHE A 5 -4.44 10.09 3.50
N LEU A 6 -5.70 10.31 3.84
CA LEU A 6 -6.77 10.60 2.87
C LEU A 6 -6.39 11.69 1.86
N ARG A 7 -5.81 12.81 2.30
CA ARG A 7 -5.40 13.91 1.40
C ARG A 7 -4.35 13.48 0.35
N ASP A 8 -3.63 12.41 0.62
CA ASP A 8 -2.51 11.90 -0.19
C ASP A 8 -2.96 10.66 -1.01
N VAL A 9 -4.28 10.38 -1.08
CA VAL A 9 -4.85 9.20 -1.74
C VAL A 9 -4.43 9.04 -3.19
N GLU A 10 -4.35 10.13 -3.95
CA GLU A 10 -3.94 10.08 -5.37
C GLU A 10 -2.46 9.70 -5.53
N VAL A 11 -1.60 10.18 -4.62
CA VAL A 11 -0.18 9.76 -4.57
C VAL A 11 -0.11 8.26 -4.31
N CYS A 12 -0.80 7.79 -3.28
CA CYS A 12 -0.90 6.37 -2.94
C CYS A 12 -1.38 5.51 -4.08
N ARG A 13 -2.45 5.91 -4.76
CA ARG A 13 -3.00 5.17 -5.90
C ARG A 13 -1.99 5.06 -7.04
N LYS A 14 -1.36 6.17 -7.39
CA LYS A 14 -0.35 6.19 -8.47
C LYS A 14 0.86 5.33 -8.13
N GLN A 15 1.42 5.52 -6.93
CA GLN A 15 2.62 4.83 -6.48
C GLN A 15 2.36 3.35 -6.18
N GLY A 16 1.26 3.04 -5.50
CA GLY A 16 0.78 1.68 -5.22
C GLY A 16 0.62 0.87 -6.49
N ARG A 17 -0.10 1.41 -7.47
CA ARG A 17 -0.31 0.75 -8.76
C ARG A 17 0.99 0.46 -9.49
N LYS A 18 1.95 1.39 -9.47
CA LYS A 18 3.28 1.18 -10.07
C LYS A 18 4.00 0.01 -9.41
N LEU A 19 4.06 -0.02 -8.07
CA LEU A 19 4.73 -1.09 -7.34
C LEU A 19 4.02 -2.44 -7.53
N TYR A 20 2.70 -2.46 -7.40
CA TYR A 20 1.87 -3.65 -7.61
C TYR A 20 2.13 -4.28 -8.98
N TRP A 21 2.00 -3.52 -10.07
CA TRP A 21 2.21 -4.06 -11.41
C TRP A 21 3.63 -4.59 -11.62
N LYS A 22 4.64 -3.90 -11.09
CA LYS A 22 6.03 -4.36 -11.17
C LYS A 22 6.21 -5.68 -10.42
N MET A 23 5.64 -5.81 -9.22
CA MET A 23 5.71 -7.05 -8.45
C MET A 23 4.95 -8.19 -9.11
N GLN A 24 3.76 -7.95 -9.67
CA GLN A 24 3.01 -8.99 -10.38
C GLN A 24 3.78 -9.55 -11.59
N ASN A 25 4.55 -8.72 -12.28
CA ASN A 25 5.39 -9.17 -13.38
C ASN A 25 6.64 -9.92 -12.90
N LEU A 26 7.35 -9.38 -11.90
CA LEU A 26 8.58 -9.98 -11.39
C LEU A 26 8.34 -11.30 -10.65
N LEU A 27 7.20 -11.41 -9.95
CA LEU A 27 6.80 -12.56 -9.16
C LEU A 27 5.72 -13.39 -9.85
N TRP A 28 5.58 -13.35 -11.17
CA TRP A 28 4.42 -13.91 -11.87
C TRP A 28 4.05 -15.35 -11.46
N LYS A 29 5.03 -16.23 -11.21
CA LYS A 29 4.81 -17.62 -10.74
C LYS A 29 4.34 -17.73 -9.29
N ASP A 30 4.70 -16.75 -8.47
CA ASP A 30 4.50 -16.73 -7.01
C ASP A 30 3.58 -15.59 -6.57
N SER A 31 2.92 -14.92 -7.52
CA SER A 31 2.07 -13.75 -7.27
C SER A 31 0.95 -14.04 -6.28
N ASN A 32 0.44 -15.27 -6.29
CA ASN A 32 -0.57 -15.75 -5.36
C ASN A 32 -0.08 -15.94 -3.91
N LYS A 33 1.24 -15.94 -3.67
CA LYS A 33 1.83 -16.07 -2.32
C LYS A 33 2.04 -14.72 -1.63
N VAL A 34 1.84 -13.61 -2.33
CA VAL A 34 2.05 -12.25 -1.81
C VAL A 34 0.75 -11.46 -1.84
N ASN A 35 0.39 -10.88 -0.70
CA ASN A 35 -0.78 -10.01 -0.59
C ASN A 35 -0.37 -8.53 -0.64
N PHE A 36 -0.89 -7.82 -1.64
CA PHE A 36 -0.78 -6.37 -1.73
C PHE A 36 -2.02 -5.73 -1.13
N LEU A 37 -1.80 -4.91 -0.09
CA LEU A 37 -2.85 -4.22 0.65
C LEU A 37 -2.51 -2.74 0.67
N LEU A 38 -3.45 -1.91 0.24
CA LEU A 38 -3.42 -0.46 0.41
C LEU A 38 -4.37 -0.11 1.56
N TYR A 39 -4.02 0.86 2.39
CA TYR A 39 -4.95 1.41 3.38
C TYR A 39 -4.92 2.93 3.39
N LEU A 40 -6.07 3.52 3.72
CA LEU A 40 -6.25 4.96 3.87
C LEU A 40 -6.63 5.26 5.31
N ASP A 41 -5.93 6.20 5.94
CA ASP A 41 -6.35 6.77 7.22
C ASP A 41 -7.54 7.70 7.02
N LEU A 42 -8.65 7.33 7.66
CA LEU A 42 -9.94 8.01 7.62
C LEU A 42 -10.38 8.51 9.01
N LYS A 43 -9.50 8.50 10.00
CA LYS A 43 -9.85 8.91 11.38
C LYS A 43 -10.49 10.30 11.44
N GLU A 44 -10.08 11.21 10.55
CA GLU A 44 -10.58 12.59 10.47
C GLU A 44 -11.47 12.85 9.25
N SER A 45 -11.93 11.81 8.54
CA SER A 45 -12.79 11.99 7.36
C SER A 45 -14.26 12.16 7.73
N ASN A 46 -15.01 12.80 6.84
CA ASN A 46 -16.47 12.87 6.93
C ASN A 46 -17.14 11.84 6.01
N LYS A 47 -18.40 11.52 6.28
CA LYS A 47 -19.16 10.49 5.57
C LYS A 47 -19.22 10.70 4.05
N ILE A 48 -19.31 11.94 3.59
CA ILE A 48 -19.38 12.27 2.14
C ILE A 48 -18.10 11.83 1.43
N VAL A 49 -16.94 12.07 2.05
CA VAL A 49 -15.65 11.66 1.48
C VAL A 49 -15.50 10.13 1.52
N GLU A 50 -15.98 9.49 2.59
CA GLU A 50 -15.99 8.03 2.66
C GLU A 50 -16.85 7.40 1.57
N ASP A 51 -18.08 7.90 1.39
CA ASP A 51 -19.03 7.41 0.38
C ASP A 51 -18.41 7.55 -1.03
N TYR A 52 -17.75 8.68 -1.33
CA TYR A 52 -17.04 8.87 -2.61
C TYR A 52 -15.88 7.86 -2.83
N ILE A 53 -15.12 7.55 -1.79
CA ILE A 53 -14.04 6.56 -1.87
C ILE A 53 -14.61 5.16 -2.04
N GLU A 54 -15.69 4.84 -1.32
CA GLU A 54 -16.39 3.56 -1.37
C GLU A 54 -16.98 3.32 -2.76
N GLU A 55 -17.67 4.31 -3.34
CA GLU A 55 -18.21 4.27 -4.71
C GLU A 55 -17.10 4.14 -5.77
N SER A 56 -15.93 4.73 -5.50
CA SER A 56 -14.77 4.62 -6.39
C SER A 56 -13.92 3.35 -6.18
N LYS A 57 -14.21 2.52 -5.16
CA LYS A 57 -13.47 1.25 -4.93
C LYS A 57 -13.54 0.29 -6.11
N HIS A 58 -14.68 0.23 -6.79
CA HIS A 58 -14.87 -0.68 -7.94
C HIS A 58 -14.01 -0.28 -9.15
N LYS A 59 -13.51 0.95 -9.19
CA LYS A 59 -12.58 1.44 -10.23
C LYS A 59 -11.12 1.17 -9.89
N GLN A 60 -10.85 0.53 -8.75
CA GLN A 60 -9.51 0.31 -8.23
C GLN A 60 -9.07 -1.14 -8.45
N TYR A 61 -7.78 -1.31 -8.77
CA TYR A 61 -7.17 -2.61 -9.03
C TYR A 61 -6.73 -3.33 -7.75
N GLU A 62 -6.84 -2.68 -6.58
CA GLU A 62 -6.26 -3.12 -5.32
C GLU A 62 -7.31 -3.08 -4.20
N ASN A 63 -7.20 -3.99 -3.24
CA ASN A 63 -8.01 -3.96 -2.03
C ASN A 63 -7.58 -2.77 -1.17
N ILE A 64 -8.41 -1.72 -1.12
CA ILE A 64 -8.24 -0.59 -0.20
C ILE A 64 -8.96 -0.86 1.12
N LEU A 65 -8.19 -0.91 2.19
CA LEU A 65 -8.67 -0.92 3.57
C LEU A 65 -8.92 0.51 4.05
N LEU A 66 -10.10 0.74 4.62
CA LEU A 66 -10.51 2.05 5.14
C LEU A 66 -10.33 2.07 6.66
N ASP A 67 -9.24 2.69 7.13
CA ASP A 67 -8.91 2.75 8.56
C ASP A 67 -9.66 3.91 9.25
N ARG A 68 -10.93 3.66 9.54
CA ARG A 68 -11.84 4.62 10.21
C ARG A 68 -11.49 4.87 11.67
N LYS A 69 -10.78 3.94 12.31
CA LYS A 69 -10.41 4.03 13.74
C LYS A 69 -9.02 4.61 13.96
N GLY A 70 -8.25 4.82 12.88
CA GLY A 70 -6.86 5.28 12.93
C GLY A 70 -5.91 4.29 13.59
N GLN A 71 -6.19 2.99 13.49
CA GLN A 71 -5.35 1.94 14.08
C GLN A 71 -4.01 1.78 13.34
N LEU A 72 -3.98 2.20 12.07
CA LEU A 72 -2.84 2.12 11.17
C LEU A 72 -2.22 3.50 10.88
N THR A 73 -2.74 4.58 11.48
CA THR A 73 -2.20 5.95 11.32
C THR A 73 -0.74 6.09 11.77
N ASN A 74 -0.32 5.28 12.74
CA ASN A 74 1.04 5.33 13.26
C ASN A 74 2.07 5.00 12.16
N GLY A 75 2.99 5.93 11.94
CA GLY A 75 4.00 5.83 10.88
C GLY A 75 3.56 6.37 9.53
N LEU A 76 2.41 7.05 9.41
CA LEU A 76 2.09 7.81 8.21
C LEU A 76 2.85 9.15 8.17
N SER A 77 3.33 9.52 6.99
CA SER A 77 4.01 10.79 6.70
C SER A 77 3.25 11.56 5.63
N LYS A 78 3.31 12.90 5.66
CA LYS A 78 2.59 13.74 4.69
C LYS A 78 3.30 13.72 3.34
N GLY A 79 2.57 13.54 2.25
CA GLY A 79 3.14 13.58 0.90
C GLY A 79 4.00 12.36 0.53
N GLU A 80 4.02 11.33 1.37
CA GLU A 80 4.76 10.10 1.16
C GLU A 80 3.85 8.89 1.34
N VAL A 81 4.15 7.81 0.63
CA VAL A 81 3.57 6.49 0.91
C VAL A 81 4.42 5.78 1.96
N TYR A 82 3.75 5.15 2.92
CA TYR A 82 4.39 4.32 3.93
C TYR A 82 4.27 2.85 3.55
N ILE A 83 5.38 2.24 3.17
CA ILE A 83 5.45 0.84 2.73
C ILE A 83 5.94 -0.01 3.90
N ARG A 84 5.27 -1.13 4.12
CA ARG A 84 5.61 -2.14 5.13
C ARG A 84 5.54 -3.53 4.51
N ILE A 85 6.58 -4.32 4.72
CA ILE A 85 6.65 -5.71 4.27
C ILE A 85 6.63 -6.60 5.51
N TYR A 86 5.68 -7.53 5.53
CA TYR A 86 5.52 -8.50 6.60
C TYR A 86 5.77 -9.91 6.06
N ASN A 87 6.33 -10.79 6.90
CA ASN A 87 6.44 -12.20 6.56
C ASN A 87 5.13 -12.94 6.81
N LYS A 88 5.11 -14.25 6.50
CA LYS A 88 3.95 -15.13 6.71
C LYS A 88 3.53 -15.27 8.17
N SER A 89 4.43 -15.05 9.14
CA SER A 89 4.11 -15.04 10.57
C SER A 89 3.61 -13.69 11.08
N GLY A 90 3.45 -12.69 10.20
CA GLY A 90 3.01 -11.34 10.55
C GLY A 90 4.09 -10.43 11.14
N LYS A 91 5.36 -10.84 11.14
CA LYS A 91 6.49 -10.02 11.61
C LYS A 91 6.84 -8.97 10.54
N LEU A 92 7.01 -7.72 10.97
CA LEU A 92 7.52 -6.64 10.11
C LEU A 92 8.98 -6.92 9.75
N ILE A 93 9.28 -7.01 8.46
CA ILE A 93 10.63 -7.27 7.93
C ILE A 93 11.30 -5.96 7.52
N SER A 94 10.55 -5.10 6.84
CA SER A 94 11.06 -3.86 6.27
C SER A 94 9.96 -2.81 6.21
N PHE A 95 10.36 -1.55 6.32
CA PHE A 95 9.50 -0.42 6.08
C PHE A 95 10.26 0.70 5.37
N SER A 96 9.55 1.53 4.62
CA SER A 96 10.13 2.71 3.97
C SER A 96 9.08 3.79 3.73
N TYR A 97 9.55 5.03 3.62
CA TYR A 97 8.77 6.21 3.24
C TYR A 97 9.20 6.65 1.86
N GLN A 98 8.24 6.92 0.98
CA GLN A 98 8.54 7.19 -0.42
C GLN A 98 7.59 8.25 -0.97
N SER A 99 8.12 9.37 -1.42
CA SER A 99 7.34 10.32 -2.24
C SER A 99 7.10 9.79 -3.66
N GLN A 100 8.03 8.97 -4.16
CA GLN A 100 7.98 8.34 -5.47
C GLN A 100 8.59 6.94 -5.43
N ILE A 101 7.95 5.98 -6.09
CA ILE A 101 8.49 4.62 -6.26
C ILE A 101 9.54 4.65 -7.36
N GLU A 102 10.79 4.40 -6.99
CA GLU A 102 11.92 4.25 -7.91
C GLU A 102 12.22 2.77 -8.23
N GLU A 103 13.01 2.52 -9.27
CA GLU A 103 13.36 1.15 -9.69
C GLU A 103 14.23 0.44 -8.64
N THR A 104 15.05 1.19 -7.91
CA THR A 104 15.87 0.70 -6.78
C THR A 104 14.99 0.07 -5.71
N LEU A 105 13.98 0.80 -5.24
CA LEU A 105 13.00 0.31 -4.27
C LEU A 105 12.21 -0.90 -4.81
N ILE A 106 11.83 -0.88 -6.09
CA ILE A 106 11.15 -2.03 -6.73
C ILE A 106 12.03 -3.28 -6.60
N GLN A 107 13.33 -3.16 -6.89
CA GLN A 107 14.27 -4.27 -6.77
C GLN A 107 14.42 -4.73 -5.32
N GLU A 108 14.54 -3.80 -4.37
CA GLU A 108 14.64 -4.12 -2.94
C GLU A 108 13.40 -4.89 -2.44
N VAL A 109 12.20 -4.41 -2.79
CA VAL A 109 10.94 -5.09 -2.43
C VAL A 109 10.91 -6.49 -3.03
N TYR A 110 11.28 -6.65 -4.29
CA TYR A 110 11.34 -7.96 -4.95
C TYR A 110 12.30 -8.92 -4.25
N GLU A 111 13.53 -8.48 -3.93
CA GLU A 111 14.52 -9.32 -3.25
C GLU A 111 14.07 -9.72 -1.84
N ILE A 112 13.38 -8.84 -1.12
CA ILE A 112 12.80 -9.17 0.18
C ILE A 112 11.71 -10.22 0.02
N LEU A 113 10.74 -9.99 -0.87
CA LEU A 113 9.61 -10.90 -1.08
C LEU A 113 10.08 -12.28 -1.53
N LYS A 114 11.06 -12.36 -2.43
CA LYS A 114 11.62 -13.61 -2.93
C LYS A 114 12.26 -14.48 -1.85
N LYS A 115 12.81 -13.88 -0.78
CA LYS A 115 13.37 -14.61 0.36
C LYS A 115 12.31 -15.17 1.31
N GLU A 116 11.10 -14.62 1.27
CA GLU A 116 9.99 -14.97 2.17
C GLU A 116 8.95 -15.90 1.53
N ILE A 117 8.98 -16.03 0.21
CA ILE A 117 8.13 -16.92 -0.60
C ILE A 117 8.54 -18.37 -0.41
#